data_AF-A0A0N0IU52-F1
#
_entry.id   AF-A0A0N0IU52-F1
#
_cell.length_a   1.000
_cell.length_b   1.000
_cell.length_c   1.000
_cell.angle_alpha   90.00
_cell.angle_beta   90.00
_cell.angle_gamma   90.00
#
_symmetry.space_group_name_H-M   'P 1'
#
loop_
_entity.id
_entity.type
_entity.pdbx_description
1 polymer ?
#
loop_
_entity_poly.entity_id
_entity_poly.type
_entity_poly.pdbx_seq_one_letter_code
_entity_poly.pdbx_strand_id
1 'polypeptide(L)'
;MLETVRNDINRISAKELSAIISFLNEDYTHYFQVDQMTDEDIGLTVDSKDFMRFNDYMILLTKKILDSRLDGSEYTFTEPEEKTGLEIKDNPVNRPILEEAENEFEYLKKMFNKDNITTQTVCRAYDFFLSSVAMKSKINADKNTGIVILDSC
;
A
#
# COMPACT_ATOMS: atom_id res chain seq x y z
N MET A 1 -4.02 -21.70 -0.48
CA MET A 1 -4.28 -20.61 -1.46
C MET A 1 -3.50 -19.32 -1.15
N LEU A 2 -2.91 -19.15 0.04
CA LEU A 2 -1.91 -18.10 0.36
C LEU A 2 -0.47 -18.47 -0.03
N GLU A 3 -0.23 -19.71 -0.48
CA GLU A 3 1.12 -20.21 -0.82
C GLU A 3 1.56 -19.88 -2.26
N THR A 4 0.62 -19.57 -3.15
CA THR A 4 0.91 -19.44 -4.58
C THR A 4 1.39 -18.04 -4.98
N VAL A 5 1.12 -17.01 -4.16
CA VAL A 5 1.54 -15.61 -4.41
C VAL A 5 2.98 -15.33 -3.92
N ARG A 6 3.54 -16.22 -3.09
CA ARG A 6 4.92 -16.09 -2.56
C ARG A 6 5.99 -16.17 -3.65
N ASN A 7 5.69 -16.75 -4.82
CA ASN A 7 6.72 -17.09 -5.81
C ASN A 7 6.84 -16.10 -6.99
N ASP A 8 5.91 -15.17 -7.17
CA ASP A 8 5.97 -14.17 -8.26
C ASP A 8 6.40 -12.77 -7.81
N ILE A 9 6.52 -12.52 -6.49
CA ILE A 9 7.23 -11.38 -5.89
C ILE A 9 8.68 -11.80 -5.64
N ASN A 10 9.49 -11.95 -6.69
CA ASN A 10 10.83 -12.54 -6.60
C ASN A 10 11.92 -11.66 -5.94
N ARG A 11 11.65 -11.10 -4.75
CA ARG A 11 12.68 -10.57 -3.83
C ARG A 11 12.23 -10.28 -2.40
N ILE A 12 10.94 -10.26 -2.11
CA ILE A 12 10.44 -9.99 -0.75
C ILE A 12 10.11 -11.33 -0.10
N SER A 13 10.92 -11.76 0.87
CA SER A 13 10.63 -12.93 1.69
C SER A 13 9.31 -12.74 2.42
N ALA A 14 8.61 -13.82 2.72
CA ALA A 14 7.33 -13.69 3.45
C ALA A 14 7.48 -13.11 4.87
N LYS A 15 8.68 -13.12 5.43
CA LYS A 15 8.98 -12.40 6.68
C LYS A 15 9.01 -10.89 6.44
N GLU A 16 9.64 -10.44 5.35
CA GLU A 16 9.63 -9.02 4.94
C GLU A 16 8.24 -8.59 4.51
N LEU A 17 7.49 -9.44 3.79
CA LEU A 17 6.10 -9.15 3.42
C LEU A 17 5.19 -9.06 4.66
N SER A 18 5.38 -9.96 5.64
CA SER A 18 4.62 -9.93 6.90
C SER A 18 5.02 -8.74 7.79
N ALA A 19 6.30 -8.36 7.80
CA ALA A 19 6.79 -7.19 8.53
C ALA A 19 6.27 -5.90 7.88
N ILE A 20 6.33 -5.82 6.55
CA ILE A 20 5.71 -4.76 5.76
C ILE A 20 4.21 -4.75 6.08
N ILE A 21 3.44 -5.81 5.91
CA ILE A 21 2.00 -5.84 6.22
C ILE A 21 1.67 -5.50 7.69
N SER A 22 2.47 -5.95 8.66
CA SER A 22 2.25 -5.62 10.08
C SER A 22 2.55 -4.15 10.37
N PHE A 23 3.69 -3.65 9.88
CA PHE A 23 4.09 -2.24 9.95
C PHE A 23 3.12 -1.32 9.20
N LEU A 24 2.63 -1.75 8.04
CA LEU A 24 1.63 -1.03 7.26
C LEU A 24 0.29 -0.95 8.01
N ASN A 25 -0.10 -1.98 8.76
CA ASN A 25 -1.31 -1.96 9.58
C ASN A 25 -1.19 -1.01 10.78
N GLU A 26 -0.02 -0.94 11.40
CA GLU A 26 0.23 -0.12 12.59
C GLU A 26 0.57 1.35 12.24
N ASP A 27 1.41 1.62 11.23
CA ASP A 27 2.12 2.90 11.13
C ASP A 27 1.98 3.71 9.82
N TYR A 28 1.30 3.24 8.78
CA TYR A 28 1.23 3.96 7.48
C TYR A 28 0.63 5.38 7.54
N THR A 29 0.00 5.76 8.65
CA THR A 29 -0.48 7.14 8.88
C THR A 29 0.57 8.11 9.38
N HIS A 30 1.70 7.62 9.86
CA HIS A 30 2.72 8.47 10.46
C HIS A 30 3.87 8.64 9.46
N TYR A 31 3.77 9.71 8.65
CA TYR A 31 4.89 10.14 7.81
C TYR A 31 5.96 10.75 8.71
N PHE A 32 6.97 9.97 9.10
CA PHE A 32 8.13 10.49 9.82
C PHE A 32 9.09 11.19 8.87
N GLN A 33 9.37 12.47 9.14
CA GLN A 33 10.38 13.22 8.41
C GLN A 33 11.78 12.79 8.91
N VAL A 34 12.80 12.81 8.02
CA VAL A 34 14.16 12.34 8.33
C VAL A 34 14.80 13.13 9.50
N ASP A 35 14.40 14.38 9.69
CA ASP A 35 14.82 15.25 10.79
C ASP A 35 14.18 14.91 12.15
N GLN A 36 13.21 13.99 12.17
CA GLN A 36 12.56 13.47 13.38
C GLN A 36 13.13 12.10 13.81
N MET A 37 14.17 11.60 13.13
CA MET A 37 14.81 10.33 13.45
C MET A 37 15.72 10.45 14.68
N THR A 38 15.74 9.41 15.50
CA THR A 38 16.69 9.24 16.62
C THR A 38 17.62 8.06 16.34
N ASP A 39 18.77 8.02 17.02
CA ASP A 39 19.75 6.93 16.86
C ASP A 39 19.22 5.54 17.32
N GLU A 40 18.03 5.49 17.93
CA GLU A 40 17.39 4.28 18.46
C GLU A 40 16.43 3.61 17.46
N ASP A 41 16.10 4.28 16.34
CA ASP A 41 15.13 3.76 15.35
C ASP A 41 15.71 2.58 14.56
N ILE A 42 15.04 1.43 14.61
CA ILE A 42 15.43 0.23 13.85
C ILE A 42 14.70 0.24 12.50
N GLY A 43 15.46 0.14 11.41
CA GLY A 43 14.89 0.23 10.06
C GLY A 43 15.10 -0.98 9.17
N LEU A 44 14.14 -1.25 8.29
CA LEU A 44 14.28 -2.15 7.14
C LEU A 44 14.55 -1.34 5.88
N THR A 45 15.56 -1.71 5.09
CA THR A 45 15.76 -1.13 3.76
C THR A 45 15.08 -2.00 2.71
N VAL A 46 14.25 -1.39 1.88
CA VAL A 46 13.54 -2.02 0.76
C VAL A 46 13.99 -1.38 -0.55
N ASP A 47 14.09 -2.17 -1.61
CA ASP A 47 14.35 -1.63 -2.96
C ASP A 47 13.22 -0.68 -3.35
N SER A 48 13.58 0.50 -3.85
CA SER A 48 12.60 1.55 -4.13
C SER A 48 11.65 1.18 -5.26
N LYS A 49 12.05 0.36 -6.23
CA LYS A 49 11.16 -0.07 -7.32
C LYS A 49 10.16 -1.10 -6.80
N ASP A 50 10.58 -1.98 -5.91
CA ASP A 50 9.69 -2.94 -5.26
C ASP A 50 8.71 -2.23 -4.32
N PHE A 51 9.18 -1.24 -3.54
CA PHE A 51 8.30 -0.39 -2.73
C PHE A 51 7.27 0.36 -3.59
N MET A 52 7.70 0.95 -4.71
CA MET A 52 6.78 1.70 -5.59
C MET A 52 5.73 0.80 -6.24
N ARG A 53 6.05 -0.46 -6.56
CA ARG A 53 5.07 -1.45 -7.03
C ARG A 53 4.05 -1.77 -5.94
N PHE A 54 4.52 -1.96 -4.70
CA PHE A 54 3.63 -2.13 -3.57
C PHE A 54 2.74 -0.88 -3.33
N ASN A 55 3.31 0.31 -3.47
CA ASN A 55 2.56 1.55 -3.33
C ASN A 55 1.48 1.70 -4.42
N ASP A 56 1.77 1.30 -5.65
CA ASP A 56 0.80 1.25 -6.76
C ASP A 56 -0.36 0.29 -6.46
N TYR A 57 -0.05 -0.89 -5.91
CA TYR A 57 -1.04 -1.84 -5.41
C TYR A 57 -1.96 -1.19 -4.36
N MET A 58 -1.39 -0.51 -3.36
CA MET A 58 -2.17 0.14 -2.30
C MET A 58 -3.09 1.23 -2.83
N ILE A 59 -2.61 2.07 -3.76
CA ILE A 59 -3.44 3.11 -4.40
C ILE A 59 -4.63 2.47 -5.11
N LEU A 60 -4.41 1.39 -5.87
CA LEU A 60 -5.48 0.70 -6.60
C LEU A 60 -6.50 0.05 -5.68
N LEU A 61 -6.04 -0.68 -4.65
CA LEU A 61 -6.89 -1.38 -3.71
C LEU A 61 -7.74 -0.41 -2.89
N THR A 62 -7.10 0.61 -2.28
CA THR A 62 -7.78 1.58 -1.43
C THR A 62 -8.72 2.47 -2.23
N LYS A 63 -8.36 2.83 -3.47
CA LYS A 63 -9.30 3.47 -4.39
C LYS A 63 -10.53 2.62 -4.67
N LYS A 64 -10.39 1.31 -4.92
CA LYS A 64 -11.53 0.41 -5.12
C LYS A 64 -12.42 0.32 -3.89
N ILE A 65 -11.83 0.25 -2.69
CA ILE A 65 -12.57 0.25 -1.43
C ILE A 65 -13.41 1.53 -1.29
N LEU A 66 -12.80 2.70 -1.51
CA LEU A 66 -13.46 4.00 -1.42
C LEU A 66 -14.51 4.21 -2.53
N ASP A 67 -14.20 3.87 -3.78
CA ASP A 67 -15.13 3.94 -4.93
C ASP A 67 -16.39 3.07 -4.67
N SER A 68 -16.20 1.91 -4.05
CA SER A 68 -17.30 1.00 -3.70
C SER A 68 -18.01 1.34 -2.39
N ARG A 69 -17.47 2.29 -1.61
CA ARG A 69 -17.93 2.67 -0.27
C ARG A 69 -18.00 1.48 0.68
N LEU A 70 -17.09 0.51 0.53
CA LEU A 70 -17.06 -0.68 1.38
C LEU A 70 -16.73 -0.32 2.83
N ASP A 71 -16.00 0.77 3.04
CA ASP A 71 -15.71 1.38 4.34
C ASP A 71 -16.90 2.20 4.91
N GLY A 72 -17.94 2.42 4.11
CA GLY A 72 -19.10 3.21 4.46
C GLY A 72 -18.88 4.73 4.39
N SER A 73 -17.70 5.19 3.96
CA SER A 73 -17.43 6.62 3.80
C SER A 73 -17.88 7.12 2.42
N GLU A 74 -18.19 8.42 2.33
CA GLU A 74 -18.36 9.10 1.05
C GLU A 74 -17.09 9.89 0.76
N TYR A 75 -16.26 9.36 -0.15
CA TYR A 75 -15.08 10.05 -0.64
C TYR A 75 -15.25 10.45 -2.11
N THR A 76 -14.84 11.66 -2.46
CA THR A 76 -14.80 12.14 -3.85
C THR A 76 -13.35 12.45 -4.21
N PHE A 77 -12.82 11.71 -5.17
CA PHE A 77 -11.45 11.90 -5.64
C PHE A 77 -11.31 13.22 -6.38
N THR A 78 -10.20 13.88 -6.14
CA THR A 78 -9.74 15.04 -6.91
C THR A 78 -9.21 14.61 -8.27
N GLU A 79 -9.16 15.52 -9.24
CA GLU A 79 -8.61 15.22 -10.58
C GLU A 79 -7.17 14.66 -10.54
N PRO A 80 -6.23 15.16 -9.71
CA PRO A 80 -4.89 14.59 -9.61
C PRO A 80 -4.87 13.16 -9.07
N GLU A 81 -5.76 12.83 -8.14
CA GLU A 81 -5.88 11.48 -7.57
C GLU A 81 -6.43 10.50 -8.61
N GLU A 82 -7.47 10.90 -9.35
CA GLU A 82 -8.00 10.12 -10.46
C GLU A 82 -6.94 9.87 -11.53
N LYS A 83 -6.21 10.93 -11.90
CA LYS A 83 -5.11 10.83 -12.85
C LYS A 83 -4.03 9.85 -12.38
N THR A 84 -3.67 9.89 -11.10
CA THR A 84 -2.71 8.95 -10.52
C THR A 84 -3.18 7.51 -10.66
N GLY A 85 -4.45 7.24 -10.35
CA GLY A 85 -5.06 5.91 -10.53
C GLY A 85 -5.06 5.44 -11.99
N LEU A 86 -5.34 6.34 -12.93
CA LEU A 86 -5.31 6.04 -14.37
C LEU A 86 -3.90 5.73 -14.86
N GLU A 87 -2.90 6.54 -14.49
CA GLU A 87 -1.50 6.31 -14.88
C GLU A 87 -0.98 4.95 -14.40
N ILE A 88 -1.39 4.52 -13.20
CA ILE A 88 -1.05 3.19 -12.67
C ILE A 88 -1.73 2.09 -13.51
N LYS A 89 -3.01 2.26 -13.84
CA LYS A 89 -3.81 1.30 -14.62
C LYS A 89 -3.32 1.15 -16.06
N ASP A 90 -2.93 2.26 -16.69
CA ASP A 90 -2.52 2.30 -18.09
C ASP A 90 -1.09 1.80 -18.31
N ASN A 91 -0.29 1.65 -17.24
CA ASN A 91 1.05 1.10 -17.31
C ASN A 91 1.01 -0.44 -17.54
N PRO A 92 1.51 -0.96 -18.68
CA PRO A 92 1.44 -2.39 -18.98
C PRO A 92 2.20 -3.28 -17.97
N VAL A 93 3.23 -2.73 -17.33
CA VAL A 93 4.03 -3.45 -16.32
C VAL A 93 3.19 -3.75 -15.07
N ASN A 94 2.15 -2.97 -14.81
CA ASN A 94 1.31 -3.08 -13.63
C ASN A 94 0.15 -4.08 -13.80
N ARG A 95 0.05 -4.82 -14.92
CA ARG A 95 -1.01 -5.82 -15.12
C ARG A 95 -1.12 -6.82 -13.95
N PRO A 96 -0.04 -7.44 -13.44
CA PRO A 96 -0.16 -8.38 -12.32
C PRO A 96 -0.70 -7.70 -11.05
N ILE A 97 -0.34 -6.44 -10.84
CA ILE A 97 -0.79 -5.65 -9.67
C ILE A 97 -2.28 -5.33 -9.76
N LEU A 98 -2.78 -5.06 -10.97
CA LEU A 98 -4.22 -4.81 -11.20
C LEU A 98 -5.07 -6.04 -10.88
N GLU A 99 -4.61 -7.22 -11.31
CA GLU A 99 -5.28 -8.50 -11.03
C GLU A 99 -5.27 -8.79 -9.53
N GLU A 100 -4.14 -8.57 -8.86
CA GLU A 100 -4.03 -8.80 -7.42
C GLU A 100 -4.90 -7.84 -6.60
N ALA A 101 -4.91 -6.56 -6.93
CA ALA A 101 -5.76 -5.57 -6.27
C ALA A 101 -7.26 -5.88 -6.42
N GLU A 102 -7.66 -6.45 -7.57
CA GLU A 102 -9.04 -6.92 -7.77
C GLU A 102 -9.36 -8.16 -6.93
N ASN A 103 -8.46 -9.15 -6.92
CA ASN A 103 -8.64 -10.37 -6.14
C ASN A 103 -8.75 -10.07 -4.64
N GLU A 104 -7.86 -9.21 -4.12
CA GLU A 104 -7.89 -8.79 -2.72
C GLU A 104 -9.17 -8.01 -2.40
N PHE A 105 -9.58 -7.08 -3.28
CA PHE A 105 -10.83 -6.35 -3.08
C PHE A 105 -12.04 -7.28 -2.98
N GLU A 106 -12.15 -8.26 -3.88
CA GLU A 106 -13.23 -9.26 -3.86
C GLU A 106 -13.15 -10.18 -2.63
N TYR A 107 -11.95 -10.48 -2.13
CA TYR A 107 -11.77 -11.18 -0.87
C TYR A 107 -12.24 -10.33 0.31
N LEU A 108 -11.78 -9.09 0.42
CA LEU A 108 -12.16 -8.16 1.48
C LEU A 108 -13.67 -7.96 1.52
N LYS A 109 -14.30 -7.75 0.35
CA LYS A 109 -15.76 -7.60 0.24
C LYS A 109 -16.55 -8.81 0.77
N LYS A 110 -16.05 -10.03 0.56
CA LYS A 110 -16.68 -11.26 1.08
C LYS A 110 -16.45 -11.46 2.58
N MET A 111 -15.27 -11.06 3.06
CA MET A 111 -14.86 -11.26 4.44
C MET A 111 -15.20 -10.09 5.35
N PHE A 112 -15.64 -8.96 4.79
CA PHE A 112 -16.02 -7.77 5.53
C PHE A 112 -17.24 -8.06 6.40
N ASN A 113 -16.95 -8.34 7.66
CA ASN A 113 -17.89 -8.35 8.76
C ASN A 113 -17.36 -7.34 9.77
N LYS A 114 -18.21 -6.41 10.25
CA LYS A 114 -17.82 -5.30 11.14
C LYS A 114 -17.10 -5.75 12.44
N ASP A 115 -17.12 -7.04 12.75
CA ASP A 115 -16.57 -7.65 13.95
C ASP A 115 -15.18 -8.33 13.77
N ASN A 116 -14.53 -8.25 12.60
CA ASN A 116 -13.24 -8.95 12.33
C ASN A 116 -12.05 -7.98 12.20
N ILE A 117 -10.83 -8.40 12.57
CA ILE A 117 -9.58 -7.63 12.43
C ILE A 117 -9.20 -7.37 10.96
N THR A 118 -9.63 -8.21 10.00
CA THR A 118 -9.46 -7.97 8.56
C THR A 118 -10.18 -6.72 8.03
N THR A 119 -10.94 -6.04 8.88
CA THR A 119 -11.65 -4.79 8.60
C THR A 119 -10.72 -3.57 8.61
N GLN A 120 -9.49 -3.66 9.13
CA GLN A 120 -8.62 -2.49 9.25
C GLN A 120 -8.23 -1.87 7.90
N THR A 121 -7.86 -2.67 6.89
CA THR A 121 -7.56 -2.16 5.54
C THR A 121 -8.73 -1.39 4.94
N VAL A 122 -9.95 -1.88 5.20
CA VAL A 122 -11.16 -1.21 4.75
C VAL A 122 -11.42 0.07 5.55
N CYS A 123 -11.42 -0.02 6.88
CA CYS A 123 -11.67 1.13 7.76
C CYS A 123 -10.66 2.27 7.58
N ARG A 124 -9.43 1.96 7.20
CA ARG A 124 -8.33 2.93 7.01
C ARG A 124 -8.04 3.23 5.54
N ALA A 125 -8.91 2.80 4.63
CA ALA A 125 -8.66 2.95 3.19
C ALA A 125 -8.42 4.41 2.77
N TYR A 126 -9.11 5.36 3.38
CA TYR A 126 -8.90 6.79 3.16
C TYR A 126 -7.47 7.22 3.50
N ASP A 127 -7.01 6.91 4.71
CA ASP A 127 -5.66 7.28 5.17
C ASP A 127 -4.59 6.63 4.31
N PHE A 128 -4.75 5.33 4.02
CA PHE A 128 -3.84 4.60 3.15
C PHE A 128 -3.79 5.22 1.76
N PHE A 129 -4.93 5.55 1.16
CA PHE A 129 -4.98 6.15 -0.16
C PHE A 129 -4.20 7.47 -0.22
N LEU A 130 -4.47 8.40 0.71
CA LEU A 130 -3.80 9.70 0.75
C LEU A 130 -2.29 9.58 0.96
N SER A 131 -1.88 8.74 1.91
CA SER A 131 -0.46 8.48 2.17
C SER A 131 0.23 7.89 0.94
N SER A 132 -0.38 6.89 0.28
CA SER A 132 0.21 6.25 -0.89
C SER A 132 0.35 7.21 -2.09
N VAL A 133 -0.68 8.03 -2.35
CA VAL A 133 -0.62 9.05 -3.41
C VAL A 133 0.46 10.08 -3.12
N ALA A 134 0.54 10.56 -1.87
CA ALA A 134 1.58 11.50 -1.45
C ALA A 134 2.98 10.90 -1.63
N MET A 135 3.20 9.65 -1.21
CA MET A 135 4.48 8.97 -1.38
C MET A 135 4.86 8.77 -2.83
N LYS A 136 3.91 8.40 -3.69
CA LYS A 136 4.14 8.22 -5.14
C LYS A 136 4.69 9.48 -5.80
N SER A 137 4.21 10.65 -5.37
CA SER A 137 4.66 11.94 -5.91
C SER A 137 6.07 12.36 -5.45
N LYS A 138 6.55 11.82 -4.31
CA LYS A 138 7.81 12.23 -3.67
C LYS A 138 8.98 11.29 -3.99
N ILE A 139 8.70 10.00 -4.18
CA ILE A 139 9.73 8.99 -4.37
C ILE A 139 10.15 8.92 -5.85
N ASN A 140 11.43 9.15 -6.11
CA ASN A 140 12.04 8.90 -7.41
C ASN A 140 12.86 7.61 -7.34
N ALA A 141 12.30 6.48 -7.75
CA ALA A 141 12.94 5.16 -7.64
C ALA A 141 14.16 4.95 -8.55
N ASP A 142 14.43 5.86 -9.49
CA ASP A 142 15.65 5.83 -10.31
C ASP A 142 16.80 6.62 -9.68
N LYS A 143 16.49 7.59 -8.81
CA LYS A 143 17.49 8.38 -8.05
C LYS A 143 17.70 7.84 -6.64
N ASN A 144 16.64 7.36 -6.01
CA ASN A 144 16.62 6.79 -4.68
C ASN A 144 16.43 5.28 -4.87
N THR A 145 17.47 4.49 -4.65
CA THR A 145 17.41 3.04 -4.88
C THR A 145 16.93 2.25 -3.65
N GLY A 146 17.02 2.86 -2.46
CA GLY A 146 16.55 2.28 -1.20
C GLY A 146 15.54 3.17 -0.51
N ILE A 147 14.47 2.57 0.00
CA ILE A 147 13.56 3.17 0.98
C ILE A 147 13.90 2.57 2.34
N VAL A 148 14.12 3.41 3.33
CA VAL A 148 14.26 2.98 4.71
C VAL A 148 12.90 3.13 5.38
N ILE A 149 12.38 2.01 5.89
CA ILE A 149 11.16 1.94 6.69
C ILE A 149 11.62 1.86 8.15
N LEU A 150 11.22 2.80 8.99
CA LEU A 150 11.60 2.83 10.40
C LEU A 150 10.47 2.32 11.28
N ASP A 151 10.82 1.44 12.22
CA ASP A 151 9.93 1.00 13.29
C ASP A 151 9.99 2.01 14.44
N SER A 152 8.89 2.73 14.68
CA SER A 152 8.78 3.63 15.83
C SER A 152 8.47 2.78 17.08
N CYS A 153 9.50 2.55 17.90
CA CYS A 153 9.38 1.90 19.20
C CYS A 153 8.59 2.73 20.23
#